data_AF-A0A960LH43-F1
#
_entry.id   AF-A0A960LH43-F1
#
_cell.length_a   1.000
_cell.length_b   1.000
_cell.length_c   1.000
_cell.angle_alpha   90.00
_cell.angle_beta   90.00
_cell.angle_gamma   90.00
#
_symmetry.space_group_name_H-M   'P 1'
#
loop_
_entity.id
_entity.type
_entity.pdbx_description
1 polymer ?
#
loop_
_entity_poly.entity_id
_entity_poly.type
_entity_poly.pdbx_seq_one_letter_code
_entity_poly.pdbx_strand_id
1 'polypeptide(L)'
;AWEAVGQDHRLEIALPPEFARYVIRKGSICVDGISLTVAELAEDRFTLWIIPHTAEVTNLGAAVAGKRVNLEFDMLAKYLERMTASRDSGIGIQESGV
;
A
#
# COMPACT_ATOMS: atom_id res chain seq x y z
N ALA A 1 14.12 -3.84 -2.71
CA ALA A 1 15.55 -3.49 -2.94
C ALA A 1 15.77 -2.03 -2.57
N TRP A 2 16.99 -1.65 -2.17
CA TRP A 2 17.37 -0.25 -1.86
C TRP A 2 18.47 0.18 -2.82
N GLU A 3 18.26 1.27 -3.56
CA GLU A 3 19.17 1.75 -4.59
C GLU A 3 19.28 3.28 -4.51
N ALA A 4 20.50 3.83 -4.59
CA ALA A 4 20.70 5.28 -4.63
C ALA A 4 20.48 5.82 -6.06
N VAL A 5 19.66 6.86 -6.21
CA VAL A 5 19.35 7.51 -7.48
C VAL A 5 19.50 9.02 -7.31
N GLY A 6 20.66 9.55 -7.69
CA GLY A 6 21.01 10.94 -7.39
C GLY A 6 21.13 11.14 -5.87
N GLN A 7 20.34 12.06 -5.30
CA GLN A 7 20.28 12.26 -3.85
C GLN A 7 19.20 11.41 -3.18
N ASP A 8 18.24 10.88 -3.94
CA ASP A 8 17.14 10.09 -3.39
C ASP A 8 17.50 8.60 -3.39
N HIS A 9 16.69 7.82 -2.68
CA HIS A 9 16.78 6.38 -2.68
C HIS A 9 15.49 5.75 -3.22
N ARG A 10 15.66 4.76 -4.09
CA ARG A 10 14.58 3.90 -4.57
C ARG A 10 14.45 2.71 -3.61
N LEU A 11 13.30 2.62 -2.94
CA LEU A 11 12.96 1.51 -2.05
C LEU A 11 11.82 0.69 -2.67
N GLU A 12 12.10 -0.57 -2.97
CA GLU A 12 11.11 -1.53 -3.46
C GLU A 12 10.73 -2.53 -2.36
N ILE A 13 9.43 -2.71 -2.17
CA ILE A 13 8.83 -3.56 -1.14
C ILE A 13 7.90 -4.57 -1.80
N ALA A 14 8.03 -5.84 -1.40
CA ALA A 14 7.15 -6.91 -1.86
C ALA A 14 5.72 -6.70 -1.34
N LEU A 15 4.73 -6.91 -2.21
CA LEU A 15 3.32 -6.76 -1.94
C LEU A 15 2.63 -8.12 -2.13
N PRO A 16 2.17 -8.75 -1.04
CA PRO A 16 1.36 -9.96 -1.16
C PRO A 16 0.07 -9.68 -1.98
N PRO A 17 -0.29 -10.55 -2.95
CA PRO A 17 -1.40 -10.30 -3.87
C PRO A 17 -2.74 -10.02 -3.20
N GLU A 18 -2.99 -10.60 -2.02
CA GLU A 18 -4.21 -10.38 -1.23
C GLU A 18 -4.41 -8.92 -0.80
N PHE A 19 -3.34 -8.11 -0.78
CA PHE A 19 -3.38 -6.69 -0.41
C PHE A 19 -3.32 -5.74 -1.60
N ALA A 20 -3.19 -6.23 -2.83
CA ALA A 20 -3.01 -5.40 -4.03
C ALA A 20 -4.12 -4.34 -4.20
N ARG A 21 -5.36 -4.67 -3.81
CA ARG A 21 -6.52 -3.77 -3.90
C ARG A 21 -6.44 -2.52 -3.01
N TYR A 22 -5.53 -2.49 -2.04
CA TYR A 22 -5.37 -1.35 -1.13
C TYR A 22 -4.22 -0.41 -1.51
N VAL A 23 -3.49 -0.72 -2.58
CA VAL A 23 -2.32 0.04 -3.01
C VAL A 23 -2.56 0.58 -4.42
N ILE A 24 -2.38 1.89 -4.60
CA ILE A 24 -2.52 2.54 -5.90
C ILE A 24 -1.31 3.43 -6.18
N ARG A 25 -0.96 3.59 -7.46
CA ARG A 25 0.08 4.54 -7.87
C ARG A 25 -0.31 5.96 -7.45
N LYS A 26 0.64 6.70 -6.88
CA LYS A 26 0.46 8.03 -6.26
C LYS A 26 -0.44 8.02 -5.00
N GLY A 27 -0.84 6.85 -4.50
CA GLY A 27 -1.54 6.71 -3.24
C GLY A 27 -0.60 6.79 -2.04
N SER A 28 -1.20 6.99 -0.87
CA SER A 28 -0.50 6.96 0.41
C SER A 28 -0.34 5.54 0.92
N ILE A 29 0.80 5.24 1.53
CA ILE A 29 1.05 4.00 2.25
C ILE A 29 2.01 4.27 3.40
N CYS A 30 1.81 3.64 4.55
CA CYS A 30 2.78 3.72 5.64
C CYS A 30 3.67 2.48 5.66
N VAL A 31 4.97 2.69 5.81
CA VAL A 31 5.98 1.65 6.02
C VAL A 31 6.63 1.89 7.38
N ASP A 32 6.49 0.94 8.31
CA ASP A 32 6.94 1.09 9.70
C ASP A 32 6.47 2.42 10.35
N GLY A 33 5.23 2.82 10.06
CA GLY A 33 4.62 4.06 10.57
C GLY A 33 5.02 5.35 9.83
N ILE A 34 5.84 5.25 8.78
CA ILE A 34 6.31 6.40 7.99
C ILE A 34 5.39 6.56 6.78
N SER A 35 4.67 7.67 6.71
CA SER A 35 3.78 8.00 5.59
C SER A 35 4.59 8.32 4.33
N LEU A 36 4.33 7.58 3.25
CA LEU A 36 5.07 7.64 2.00
C LEU A 36 4.11 7.58 0.81
N THR A 37 4.60 7.93 -0.38
CA THR A 37 3.82 7.91 -1.62
C THR A 37 4.31 6.81 -2.55
N VAL A 38 3.39 6.00 -3.05
CA VAL A 38 3.68 4.93 -4.02
C VAL A 38 4.06 5.55 -5.36
N ALA A 39 5.33 5.40 -5.76
CA ALA A 39 5.86 5.91 -7.01
C ALA A 39 5.49 5.01 -8.20
N GLU A 40 5.73 3.71 -8.04
CA GLU A 40 5.47 2.68 -9.05
C GLU A 40 4.74 1.51 -8.39
N LEU A 41 3.94 0.81 -9.18
CA LEU A 41 3.18 -0.36 -8.74
C LEU A 41 3.29 -1.45 -9.80
N ALA A 42 3.65 -2.65 -9.35
CA ALA A 42 3.63 -3.87 -10.14
C ALA A 42 2.76 -4.93 -9.43
N GLU A 43 2.65 -6.13 -9.99
CA GLU A 43 1.75 -7.18 -9.48
C GLU A 43 2.12 -7.67 -8.07
N ASP A 44 3.41 -7.75 -7.77
CA ASP A 44 3.95 -8.39 -6.56
C ASP A 44 4.79 -7.43 -5.69
N ARG A 45 4.82 -6.13 -6.03
CA ARG A 45 5.66 -5.13 -5.36
C ARG A 45 5.24 -3.70 -5.68
N PHE A 46 5.69 -2.78 -4.85
CA PHE A 46 5.61 -1.34 -5.10
C PHE A 46 6.92 -0.64 -4.77
N THR A 47 7.09 0.55 -5.35
CA THR A 47 8.30 1.37 -5.20
C THR A 47 7.98 2.69 -4.51
N LEU A 48 8.91 3.14 -3.68
CA LEU A 48 8.90 4.42 -2.98
C LEU A 48 10.16 5.20 -3.33
N TRP A 49 10.03 6.53 -3.43
CA TRP A 49 11.16 7.45 -3.45
C TRP A 49 11.38 7.99 -2.04
N ILE A 50 12.57 7.79 -1.52
CA ILE A 50 12.96 8.23 -0.18
C ILE A 50 13.98 9.36 -0.32
N ILE A 51 13.58 10.56 0.07
CA ILE A 51 14.46 11.73 0.08
C ILE A 51 15.52 11.61 1.19
N PRO A 52 16.68 12.29 1.08
CA PRO A 52 17.76 12.24 2.06
C PRO A 52 17.27 12.41 3.50
N HIS A 53 16.46 13.45 3.75
CA HIS A 53 15.97 13.75 5.09
C HIS A 53 15.21 12.56 5.70
N THR A 54 14.31 11.93 4.95
CA THR A 54 13.55 10.76 5.42
C THR A 54 14.46 9.57 5.68
N ALA A 55 15.46 9.32 4.82
CA ALA A 55 16.43 8.25 5.05
C ALA A 55 17.26 8.50 6.32
N GLU A 56 17.67 9.75 6.56
CA GLU A 56 18.50 10.15 7.71
C GLU A 56 17.77 10.10 9.05
N VAL A 57 16.50 10.53 9.09
CA VAL A 57 15.77 10.72 10.36
C VAL A 57 14.81 9.58 10.72
N THR A 58 14.73 8.54 9.89
CA THR A 58 13.85 7.38 10.12
C THR A 58 14.62 6.07 10.11
N ASN A 59 13.94 4.97 10.43
CA ASN A 59 14.54 3.64 10.41
C ASN A 59 14.85 3.11 8.99
N LEU A 60 14.41 3.82 7.93
CA LEU A 60 14.59 3.41 6.54
C LEU A 60 16.04 3.56 6.06
N GLY A 61 16.83 4.48 6.61
CA GLY A 61 18.24 4.62 6.25
C GLY A 61 19.10 3.38 6.57
N ALA A 62 18.62 2.53 7.47
CA ALA A 62 19.23 1.25 7.82
C ALA A 62 18.47 0.04 7.24
N ALA A 63 17.55 0.26 6.30
CA ALA A 63 16.81 -0.83 5.66
C ALA A 63 17.74 -1.69 4.81
N VAL A 64 17.59 -3.01 4.93
CA VAL A 64 18.33 -3.99 4.15
C VAL A 64 17.35 -4.92 3.42
N ALA A 65 17.76 -5.43 2.26
CA ALA A 65 16.93 -6.37 1.51
C ALA A 65 16.59 -7.61 2.36
N GLY A 66 15.35 -8.08 2.26
CA GLY A 66 14.84 -9.21 3.05
C GLY A 66 14.35 -8.87 4.45
N LYS A 67 14.61 -7.65 4.96
CA LYS A 67 14.00 -7.19 6.22
C LYS A 67 12.48 -7.06 6.05
N ARG A 68 11.73 -7.57 7.02
CA ARG A 68 10.28 -7.36 7.10
C ARG A 68 9.97 -5.96 7.60
N VAL A 69 8.88 -5.40 7.08
CA VAL A 69 8.34 -4.10 7.46
C VAL A 69 6.85 -4.25 7.76
N ASN A 70 6.33 -3.34 8.58
CA ASN A 70 4.89 -3.21 8.78
C ASN A 70 4.32 -2.33 7.67
N LEU A 71 3.24 -2.80 7.04
CA LEU A 71 2.50 -2.04 6.05
C LEU A 71 1.14 -1.62 6.62
N GLU A 72 0.85 -0.34 6.56
CA GLU A 72 -0.49 0.18 6.86
C GLU A 72 -1.06 0.81 5.59
N PHE A 73 -2.16 0.22 5.11
CA PHE A 73 -2.86 0.71 3.92
C PHE A 73 -3.77 1.88 4.23
N ASP A 74 -4.02 2.70 3.20
CA ASP A 74 -4.90 3.87 3.27
C ASP A 74 -6.28 3.52 3.85
N MET A 75 -6.71 4.32 4.83
CA MET A 75 -8.02 4.17 5.46
C MET A 75 -9.15 4.32 4.45
N LEU A 76 -8.99 5.19 3.44
CA LEU A 76 -10.00 5.40 2.40
C LEU A 76 -10.28 4.10 1.65
N ALA A 77 -9.25 3.31 1.32
CA ALA A 77 -9.42 2.03 0.64
C ALA A 77 -10.22 1.04 1.51
N LYS A 78 -9.94 0.97 2.82
CA LYS A 78 -10.67 0.12 3.78
C LYS A 78 -12.13 0.57 3.95
N TYR A 79 -12.38 1.88 4.03
CA TYR A 79 -13.73 2.41 4.12
C TYR A 79 -14.55 2.14 2.85
N LEU A 80 -13.94 2.31 1.67
CA LEU A 80 -14.59 2.01 0.40
C LEU A 80 -14.96 0.53 0.29
N GLU A 81 -14.04 -0.37 0.62
CA GLU A 81 -14.31 -1.82 0.64
C GLU A 81 -15.48 -2.16 1.56
N ARG A 82 -15.52 -1.60 2.78
CA ARG A 82 -16.63 -1.81 3.72
C ARG A 82 -17.97 -1.28 3.16
N MET A 83 -17.96 -0.14 2.49
CA MET A 83 -19.16 0.45 1.89
C MET A 83 -19.69 -0.39 0.72
N THR A 84 -18.80 -0.92 -0.12
CA THR A 84 -19.19 -1.77 -1.27
C THR A 84 -19.61 -3.17 -0.83
N ALA A 85 -18.95 -3.75 0.17
CA ALA A 85 -19.31 -5.06 0.72
C ALA A 85 -20.74 -5.09 1.32
N SER A 86 -21.24 -3.94 1.79
CA SER A 86 -22.59 -3.82 2.35
C SER A 86 -23.69 -3.71 1.29
N ARG A 87 -23.35 -3.42 0.02
CA ARG A 87 -24.32 -3.23 -1.07
C ARG A 87 -24.71 -4.53 -1.79
N ASP A 88 -23.89 -5.59 -1.68
CA ASP A 88 -24.18 -6.90 -2.27
C ASP A 88 -25.16 -7.74 -1.45
N SER A 89 -25.56 -7.28 -0.25
CA SER A 89 -26.65 -7.87 0.54
C SER A 89 -28.02 -7.43 0.01
N GLY A 90 -28.27 -7.66 -1.28
CA GLY A 90 -29.56 -7.41 -1.92
C GLY A 90 -30.66 -8.23 -1.24
N ILE A 91 -31.67 -7.54 -0.69
CA ILE A 91 -32.94 -8.13 -0.29
C ILE A 91 -33.57 -8.74 -1.54
N GLY A 92 -33.47 -10.06 -1.68
CA GLY A 92 -34.20 -10.79 -2.71
C GLY A 92 -35.70 -10.70 -2.42
N ILE A 93 -36.44 -9.96 -3.24
CA ILE A 93 -37.90 -10.06 -3.25
C ILE A 93 -38.22 -11.42 -3.87
N GLN A 94 -38.57 -12.38 -3.03
CA GLN A 94 -39.07 -13.66 -3.50
C GLN A 94 -40.51 -13.46 -3.93
N GLU A 95 -40.73 -13.30 -5.24
CA GLU A 95 -42.07 -13.35 -5.81
C GLU A 95 -42.63 -14.76 -5.63
N SER A 96 -43.51 -14.91 -4.65
CA SER A 96 -44.42 -16.04 -4.53
C SER A 96 -45.34 -16.06 -5.75
N GLY A 97 -45.07 -17.00 -6.65
CA GLY A 97 -45.87 -17.27 -7.85
C GLY A 97 -47.35 -17.52 -7.53
N VAL A 98 -48.19 -16.99 -8.43
CA VAL A 98 -49.63 -17.25 -8.54
C VAL A 98 -49.87 -18.63 -9.14
#